data_AF-A0A8C5EAN4-F1
#
_entry.id   AF-A0A8C5EAN4-F1
#
_cell.length_a   1.000
_cell.length_b   1.000
_cell.length_c   1.000
_cell.angle_alpha   90.00
_cell.angle_beta   90.00
_cell.angle_gamma   90.00
#
_symmetry.space_group_name_H-M   'P 1'
#
loop_
_entity.id
_entity.type
_entity.pdbx_description
1 polymer ?
#
loop_
_entity_poly.entity_id
_entity_poly.type
_entity_poly.pdbx_seq_one_letter_code
_entity_poly.pdbx_strand_id
1 'polypeptide(L)'
;MNEMTPTVEKLMPHALKKTTVDIIRDPKRTMAPEIECMLSPSKKKKPPVPGPDPVPVESSAPSFQATAADASAELSVLLSKYAEMLSDRAAADSCQMKDLEGILSEAQHLESHLQEKKSQLKQTLALISDKLQG
;
A
#
# COMPACT_ATOMS: atom_id res chain seq x y z
N MET A 1 -1.98 48.55 33.58
CA MET A 1 -2.85 48.58 32.39
C MET A 1 -1.92 48.36 31.22
N ASN A 2 -1.86 47.14 30.70
CA ASN A 2 -0.98 46.80 29.60
C ASN A 2 -1.88 46.28 28.47
N GLU A 3 -2.02 47.09 27.42
CA GLU A 3 -2.70 46.71 26.18
C GLU A 3 -1.84 45.71 25.41
N MET A 4 -2.47 44.64 24.91
CA MET A 4 -1.86 43.67 24.01
C MET A 4 -2.74 43.61 22.76
N THR A 5 -2.25 44.20 21.68
CA THR A 5 -2.82 44.14 20.32
C THR A 5 -2.83 42.71 19.77
N PRO A 6 -3.90 42.26 19.07
CA PRO A 6 -3.89 40.99 18.36
C PRO A 6 -3.44 41.17 16.90
N THR A 7 -2.42 40.42 16.50
CA THR A 7 -1.98 40.28 15.11
C THR A 7 -2.95 39.34 14.38
N VAL A 8 -3.63 39.86 13.36
CA VAL A 8 -4.50 39.09 12.45
C VAL A 8 -3.61 38.32 11.48
N GLU A 9 -3.44 37.03 11.72
CA GLU A 9 -2.78 36.13 10.79
C GLU A 9 -3.78 35.62 9.74
N LYS A 10 -3.39 35.78 8.48
CA LYS A 10 -4.21 35.64 7.28
C LYS A 10 -4.26 34.17 6.86
N LEU A 11 -5.38 33.50 7.13
CA LEU A 11 -5.64 32.13 6.67
C LEU A 11 -5.80 32.09 5.14
N MET A 12 -4.92 31.35 4.45
CA MET A 12 -5.06 31.03 3.03
C MET A 12 -5.82 29.70 2.85
N PRO A 13 -6.77 29.60 1.90
CA PRO A 13 -7.46 28.35 1.63
C PRO A 13 -6.63 27.45 0.70
N HIS A 14 -6.31 26.24 1.18
CA HIS A 14 -5.79 25.17 0.33
C HIS A 14 -6.91 24.56 -0.53
N ALA A 15 -6.68 24.53 -1.84
CA ALA A 15 -7.61 24.02 -2.83
C ALA A 15 -7.76 22.48 -2.73
N LEU A 16 -8.98 22.03 -2.47
CA LEU A 16 -9.41 20.64 -2.45
C LEU A 16 -9.42 20.08 -3.89
N LYS A 17 -8.51 19.17 -4.23
CA LYS A 17 -8.58 18.40 -5.48
C LYS A 17 -9.34 17.11 -5.24
N LYS A 18 -10.52 16.99 -5.85
CA LYS A 18 -11.33 15.77 -5.93
C LYS A 18 -10.71 14.85 -6.97
N THR A 19 -10.38 13.61 -6.59
CA THR A 19 -10.03 12.55 -7.55
C THR A 19 -11.09 11.47 -7.46
N THR A 20 -11.89 11.39 -8.52
CA THR A 20 -12.87 10.33 -8.81
C THR A 20 -12.14 9.02 -9.08
N VAL A 21 -12.49 7.95 -8.36
CA VAL A 21 -12.04 6.58 -8.63
C VAL A 21 -13.23 5.81 -9.17
N ASP A 22 -13.22 5.57 -10.48
CA ASP A 22 -14.22 4.74 -11.17
C ASP A 22 -13.91 3.25 -10.99
N ILE A 23 -14.95 2.52 -10.63
CA ILE A 23 -14.99 1.07 -10.38
C ILE A 23 -15.20 0.34 -11.71
N ILE A 24 -14.33 -0.61 -12.05
CA ILE A 24 -14.52 -1.58 -13.14
C ILE A 24 -14.13 -2.97 -12.58
N ARG A 25 -15.10 -3.77 -12.15
CA ARG A 25 -15.84 -4.82 -12.88
C ARG A 25 -15.11 -6.18 -12.89
N ASP A 26 -15.73 -7.15 -12.20
CA ASP A 26 -15.40 -8.58 -12.17
C ASP A 26 -15.25 -9.24 -13.55
N PRO A 27 -14.36 -10.25 -13.67
CA PRO A 27 -14.55 -11.33 -14.63
C PRO A 27 -14.84 -12.70 -13.97
N LYS A 28 -15.97 -13.27 -14.38
CA LYS A 28 -16.45 -14.63 -14.13
C LYS A 28 -15.49 -15.74 -14.59
N ARG A 29 -15.47 -16.82 -13.79
CA ARG A 29 -15.26 -18.26 -14.08
C ARG A 29 -15.01 -18.67 -15.54
N THR A 30 -14.03 -19.56 -15.73
CA THR A 30 -14.11 -20.67 -16.70
C THR A 30 -13.32 -21.87 -16.15
N MET A 31 -13.98 -23.03 -16.05
CA MET A 31 -13.38 -24.35 -15.79
C MET A 31 -13.19 -25.08 -17.12
N ALA A 32 -12.10 -25.87 -17.24
CA ALA A 32 -11.97 -27.15 -17.98
C ALA A 32 -10.47 -27.53 -18.08
N PRO A 33 -10.10 -28.74 -18.55
CA PRO A 33 -10.39 -30.05 -17.97
C PRO A 33 -9.09 -30.88 -17.77
N GLU A 34 -9.29 -32.10 -17.25
CA GLU A 34 -8.30 -33.11 -16.85
C GLU A 34 -7.33 -33.54 -17.96
N ILE A 35 -6.08 -33.80 -17.58
CA ILE A 35 -4.99 -34.31 -18.43
C ILE A 35 -4.90 -35.84 -18.31
N GLU A 36 -5.42 -36.56 -19.31
CA GLU A 36 -5.21 -38.00 -19.46
C GLU A 36 -4.12 -38.23 -20.52
N CYS A 37 -2.90 -38.57 -20.07
CA CYS A 37 -1.74 -38.80 -20.94
C CYS A 37 -1.58 -40.31 -21.21
N MET A 38 -2.09 -40.76 -22.36
CA MET A 38 -1.89 -42.12 -22.86
C MET A 38 -0.42 -42.34 -23.27
N LEU A 39 0.23 -43.31 -22.61
CA LEU A 39 1.57 -43.80 -22.93
C LEU A 39 1.58 -44.64 -24.22
N SER A 40 2.71 -44.56 -24.93
CA SER A 40 2.96 -44.84 -26.35
C SER A 40 3.02 -46.32 -26.77
N PRO A 41 2.93 -46.64 -28.08
CA PRO A 41 3.31 -47.94 -28.62
C PRO A 41 4.77 -47.99 -29.11
N SER A 42 5.41 -49.11 -28.77
CA SER A 42 6.79 -49.53 -28.99
C SER A 42 7.25 -49.56 -30.46
N LYS A 43 8.53 -49.25 -30.72
CA LYS A 43 9.25 -49.73 -31.93
C LYS A 43 10.69 -50.18 -31.67
N LYS A 44 11.09 -51.10 -32.55
CA LYS A 44 12.12 -52.15 -32.46
C LYS A 44 13.56 -51.66 -32.62
N LYS A 45 14.50 -52.39 -31.99
CA LYS A 45 15.96 -52.29 -32.16
C LYS A 45 16.45 -52.95 -33.47
N LYS A 46 17.47 -52.37 -34.11
CA LYS A 46 18.46 -53.05 -34.99
C LYS A 46 19.87 -52.40 -34.84
N PRO A 47 20.98 -53.13 -35.13
CA PRO A 47 22.36 -52.77 -34.75
C PRO A 47 23.13 -51.94 -35.80
N PRO A 48 24.39 -51.51 -35.51
CA PRO A 48 25.01 -50.29 -36.04
C PRO A 48 25.86 -50.51 -37.30
N VAL A 49 26.04 -49.44 -38.09
CA VAL A 49 27.01 -49.31 -39.19
C VAL A 49 27.92 -48.11 -38.88
N PRO A 50 29.25 -48.18 -39.13
CA PRO A 50 30.22 -47.16 -38.70
C PRO A 50 30.51 -46.06 -39.75
N GLY A 51 30.65 -44.81 -39.26
CA GLY A 51 31.34 -43.64 -39.87
C GLY A 51 30.51 -42.77 -40.83
N PRO A 52 30.71 -41.43 -40.92
CA PRO A 52 31.88 -40.63 -40.50
C PRO A 52 31.59 -39.58 -39.40
N ASP A 53 32.66 -38.94 -38.93
CA ASP A 53 32.80 -38.13 -37.70
C ASP A 53 31.74 -37.03 -37.47
N PRO A 54 31.29 -36.82 -36.20
CA PRO A 54 30.47 -35.67 -35.88
C PRO A 54 31.34 -34.41 -35.80
N VAL A 55 31.12 -33.51 -36.74
CA VAL A 55 31.48 -32.09 -36.63
C VAL A 55 30.92 -31.57 -35.29
N PRO A 56 31.67 -30.86 -34.45
CA PRO A 56 31.10 -30.18 -33.29
C PRO A 56 30.24 -29.05 -33.83
N VAL A 57 28.94 -29.32 -34.00
CA VAL A 57 27.94 -28.26 -33.95
C VAL A 57 27.96 -27.81 -32.51
N GLU A 58 28.76 -26.77 -32.24
CA GLU A 58 28.57 -25.96 -31.04
C GLU A 58 27.16 -25.37 -31.14
N SER A 59 26.22 -26.09 -30.55
CA SER A 59 24.86 -25.65 -30.31
C SER A 59 24.95 -24.44 -29.40
N SER A 60 25.01 -23.26 -30.02
CA SER A 60 24.90 -21.94 -29.42
C SER A 60 23.50 -21.71 -28.84
N ALA A 61 23.04 -22.62 -27.96
CA ALA A 61 21.92 -22.39 -27.07
C ALA A 61 22.51 -22.04 -25.69
N PRO A 62 22.00 -20.99 -25.02
CA PRO A 62 22.43 -20.71 -23.65
C PRO A 62 22.21 -21.97 -22.81
N SER A 63 23.25 -22.36 -22.08
CA SER A 63 23.15 -23.51 -21.20
C SER A 63 22.08 -23.24 -20.14
N PHE A 64 21.38 -24.28 -19.70
CA PHE A 64 20.37 -24.15 -18.63
C PHE A 64 20.90 -23.40 -17.40
N GLN A 65 22.20 -23.56 -17.09
CA GLN A 65 22.86 -22.84 -16.01
C GLN A 65 22.93 -21.33 -16.23
N ALA A 66 23.18 -20.87 -17.47
CA ALA A 66 23.16 -19.45 -17.81
C ALA A 66 21.74 -18.87 -17.66
N THR A 67 20.74 -19.55 -18.22
CA THR A 67 19.32 -19.15 -18.06
C THR A 67 18.89 -19.10 -16.60
N ALA A 68 19.32 -20.07 -15.78
CA ALA A 68 19.00 -20.10 -14.36
C ALA A 68 19.67 -18.96 -13.57
N ALA A 69 20.91 -18.61 -13.92
CA ALA A 69 21.61 -17.48 -13.31
C ALA A 69 20.92 -16.14 -13.66
N ASP A 70 20.56 -15.94 -14.92
CA ASP A 70 19.85 -14.74 -15.38
C ASP A 70 18.49 -14.60 -14.68
N ALA A 71 17.70 -15.69 -14.64
CA ALA A 71 16.42 -15.71 -13.94
C ALA A 71 16.58 -15.42 -12.43
N SER A 72 17.63 -15.94 -11.80
CA SER A 72 17.93 -15.65 -10.39
C SER A 72 18.28 -14.18 -10.16
N ALA A 73 19.00 -13.55 -11.10
CA ALA A 73 19.33 -12.13 -11.02
C ALA A 73 18.08 -11.27 -11.17
N GLU A 74 17.20 -11.58 -12.13
CA GLU A 74 15.91 -10.90 -12.30
C GLU A 74 15.01 -11.02 -11.07
N LEU A 75 14.92 -12.23 -10.49
CA LEU A 75 14.18 -12.47 -9.25
C LEU A 75 14.74 -11.65 -8.10
N SER A 76 16.07 -11.58 -7.96
CA SER A 76 16.71 -10.76 -6.93
C SER A 76 16.34 -9.28 -7.09
N VAL A 77 16.41 -8.74 -8.30
CA VAL A 77 16.02 -7.34 -8.58
C VAL A 77 14.55 -7.11 -8.26
N LEU A 78 13.67 -8.02 -8.65
CA LEU A 78 12.24 -7.92 -8.38
C LEU A 78 11.95 -7.93 -6.88
N LEU A 79 12.57 -8.84 -6.13
CA LEU A 79 12.42 -8.94 -4.68
C LEU A 79 12.95 -7.69 -3.98
N SER A 80 14.10 -7.15 -4.40
CA SER A 80 14.64 -5.90 -3.86
C SER A 80 13.68 -4.72 -4.08
N LYS A 81 13.13 -4.56 -5.30
CA LYS A 81 12.14 -3.51 -5.59
C LYS A 81 10.86 -3.67 -4.77
N TYR A 82 10.41 -4.90 -4.58
CA TYR A 82 9.23 -5.16 -3.75
C TYR A 82 9.48 -4.84 -2.28
N ALA A 83 10.66 -5.18 -1.75
CA ALA A 83 11.05 -4.83 -0.39
C ALA A 83 11.14 -3.31 -0.17
N GLU A 84 11.65 -2.57 -1.16
CA GLU A 84 11.67 -1.10 -1.15
C GLU A 84 10.25 -0.53 -1.13
N MET A 85 9.36 -1.01 -2.01
CA MET A 85 7.95 -0.59 -2.04
C MET A 85 7.23 -0.82 -0.71
N LEU A 86 7.46 -1.97 -0.07
CA LEU A 86 6.88 -2.27 1.25
C LEU A 86 7.42 -1.32 2.33
N SER A 87 8.70 -0.98 2.26
CA SER A 87 9.34 -0.06 3.20
C SER A 87 8.79 1.36 3.05
N ASP A 88 8.66 1.85 1.82
CA ASP A 88 8.04 3.15 1.52
C ASP A 88 6.59 3.20 1.99
N ARG A 89 5.85 2.11 1.77
CA ARG A 89 4.45 2.00 2.23
C ARG A 89 4.37 2.08 3.74
N ALA A 90 5.22 1.33 4.46
CA ALA A 90 5.26 1.36 5.91
C ALA A 90 5.64 2.76 6.45
N ALA A 91 6.57 3.46 5.81
CA ALA A 91 6.93 4.82 6.17
C ALA A 91 5.77 5.80 5.95
N ALA A 92 5.07 5.70 4.82
CA ALA A 92 3.90 6.51 4.52
C ALA A 92 2.75 6.25 5.51
N ASP A 93 2.46 4.99 5.81
CA ASP A 93 1.42 4.61 6.78
C ASP A 93 1.78 5.13 8.19
N SER A 94 3.05 5.04 8.61
CA SER A 94 3.52 5.60 9.88
C SER A 94 3.36 7.13 9.93
N CYS A 95 3.64 7.83 8.84
CA CYS A 95 3.43 9.28 8.75
C CYS A 95 1.94 9.63 8.92
N GLN A 96 1.06 8.95 8.19
CA GLN A 96 -0.39 9.20 8.27
C GLN A 96 -0.96 8.91 9.66
N MET A 97 -0.48 7.84 10.32
CA MET A 97 -0.91 7.51 11.68
C MET A 97 -0.53 8.60 12.68
N LYS A 98 0.67 9.20 12.56
CA LYS A 98 1.10 10.31 13.43
C LYS A 98 0.25 11.55 13.22
N ASP A 99 -0.09 11.86 11.96
CA ASP A 99 -0.96 13.01 11.66
C ASP A 99 -2.36 12.81 12.27
N LEU A 100 -2.92 11.60 12.15
CA LEU A 100 -4.21 11.25 12.76
C LEU A 100 -4.19 11.30 14.29
N GLU A 101 -3.10 10.84 14.92
CA GLU A 101 -2.90 10.94 16.36
C GLU A 101 -2.89 12.41 16.83
N GLY A 102 -2.23 13.29 16.07
CA GLY A 102 -2.25 14.73 16.31
C GLY A 102 -3.65 15.32 16.25
N ILE A 103 -4.40 15.03 15.18
CA ILE A 103 -5.79 15.51 15.00
C ILE A 103 -6.69 15.02 16.14
N LEU A 104 -6.57 13.75 16.53
CA LEU A 104 -7.38 13.17 17.59
C LEU A 104 -7.07 13.80 18.95
N SER A 105 -5.80 14.07 19.22
CA SER A 105 -5.37 14.75 20.45
C SER A 105 -5.90 16.19 20.51
N GLU A 106 -5.85 16.92 19.41
CA GLU A 106 -6.41 18.27 19.32
C GLU A 106 -7.94 18.26 19.52
N ALA A 107 -8.64 17.31 18.89
CA ALA A 107 -10.08 17.16 19.04
C ALA A 107 -10.48 16.87 20.50
N GLN A 108 -9.75 15.98 21.18
CA GLN A 108 -9.98 15.68 22.60
C GLN A 108 -9.74 16.89 23.51
N HIS A 109 -8.69 17.66 23.23
CA HIS A 109 -8.40 18.89 23.96
C HIS A 109 -9.52 19.92 23.77
N LEU A 110 -9.99 20.10 22.54
CA LEU A 110 -11.08 21.02 22.23
C LEU A 110 -12.40 20.58 22.88
N GLU A 111 -12.73 19.29 22.83
CA GLU A 111 -13.90 18.73 23.52
C GLU A 111 -13.85 19.05 25.02
N SER A 112 -12.73 18.78 25.67
CA SER A 112 -12.53 19.03 27.10
C SER A 112 -12.72 20.52 27.43
N HIS A 113 -12.13 21.40 26.62
CA HIS A 113 -12.26 22.84 26.78
C HIS A 113 -13.72 23.32 26.64
N LEU A 114 -14.45 22.80 25.66
CA LEU A 114 -15.86 23.14 25.44
C LEU A 114 -16.75 22.64 26.58
N GLN A 115 -16.49 21.46 27.13
CA GLN A 115 -17.20 20.94 28.31
C GLN A 115 -16.98 21.83 29.53
N GLU A 116 -15.73 22.27 29.75
CA GLU A 116 -15.40 23.21 30.83
C GLU A 116 -16.16 24.54 30.66
N LYS A 117 -16.11 25.13 29.46
CA LYS A 117 -16.81 26.39 29.15
C LYS A 117 -18.32 26.27 29.32
N LYS A 118 -18.91 25.15 28.89
CA LYS A 118 -20.32 24.86 29.10
C LYS A 118 -20.68 24.78 30.58
N SER A 119 -19.83 24.14 31.39
CA SER A 119 -20.01 24.05 32.84
C SER A 119 -19.94 25.42 33.51
N GLN A 120 -18.91 26.21 33.19
CA GLN A 120 -18.73 27.58 33.68
C GLN A 120 -19.92 28.48 33.33
N LEU A 121 -20.44 28.37 32.10
CA LEU A 121 -21.60 29.14 31.67
C LEU A 121 -22.85 28.75 32.46
N LYS A 122 -23.11 27.46 32.64
CA LYS A 122 -24.24 26.99 33.47
C LYS A 122 -24.16 27.52 34.90
N GLN A 123 -22.99 27.44 35.52
CA GLN A 123 -22.77 27.95 36.87
C GLN A 123 -23.00 29.46 36.93
N THR A 124 -22.47 30.21 35.96
CA THR A 124 -22.61 31.67 35.89
C THR A 124 -24.08 32.06 35.74
N LEU A 125 -24.82 31.39 34.85
CA LEU A 125 -26.25 31.64 34.66
C LEU A 125 -27.08 31.30 35.90
N ALA A 126 -26.76 30.21 36.60
CA ALA A 126 -27.41 29.87 37.87
C ALA A 126 -27.18 30.98 38.91
N LEU A 127 -25.94 31.42 39.10
CA LEU A 127 -25.60 32.51 40.03
C LEU A 127 -26.31 33.83 39.68
N ILE A 128 -26.45 34.15 38.40
CA ILE A 128 -27.19 35.34 37.96
C ILE A 128 -28.69 35.15 38.27
N SER A 129 -29.26 33.99 37.95
CA SER A 129 -30.67 33.68 38.22
C SER A 129 -30.99 33.80 39.71
N ASP A 130 -30.16 33.22 40.57
CA ASP A 130 -30.34 33.26 42.03
C ASP A 130 -30.34 34.71 42.53
N LYS A 131 -29.40 35.54 42.04
CA LYS A 131 -29.34 36.97 42.39
C LYS A 131 -30.52 37.79 41.90
N LEU A 132 -31.17 37.37 40.81
CA LEU A 132 -32.34 38.06 40.25
C LEU A 132 -33.66 37.61 40.89
N GLN A 133 -33.73 36.39 41.43
CA GLN A 133 -34.95 35.86 42.06
C GLN A 133 -35.14 36.33 43.51
N GLY A 134 -34.06 36.74 44.20
CA GLY A 134 -34.11 37.27 45.57
C GLY A 134 -34.11 36.17 46.62
#